data_AF-A0A958AMY7-F1
#
_entry.id   AF-A0A958AMY7-F1
#
_cell.length_a   1.000
_cell.length_b   1.000
_cell.length_c   1.000
_cell.angle_alpha   90.00
_cell.angle_beta   90.00
_cell.angle_gamma   90.00
#
_symmetry.space_group_name_H-M   'P 1'
#
loop_
_entity.id
_entity.type
_entity.pdbx_description
1 polymer ?
#
loop_
_entity_poly.entity_id
_entity_poly.type
_entity_poly.pdbx_seq_one_letter_code
_entity_poly.pdbx_strand_id
1 'polypeptide(L)'
;GTYAKDRILYEHDLQMISLAATPEHGLTTKTGSNAFTLRATFANNGGIPATNVAVNFWLGDPAAGGTHLGSSAPIPQVLPDCHITYSGTLVWQGADAQRAMSPLTDSVTLFADLEADNLALDHNPANNHLVGVVDPAMGGTIPMATPAPSPTPVWTTQTTVAVAPDQAGELRYTGSNGRRIAVRIPGYTVDQATTFALQPLAGAAPATTNLFPVDERFTIVATRDGQAIPDFHFQHPIVVTVNYTETMLLKAMTEGTIEAFDEDGIALFAYDTQTALWQQRPVTLLERDVEKNQLRVLVAQLSDFSLFVPVSRPPNAGESMIYLPVVMH
;
A
#
# COMPACT_ATOMS: atom_id res chain seq x y z
N GLY A 1 20.02 -30.94 -3.92
CA GLY A 1 19.09 -30.02 -3.23
C GLY A 1 18.31 -29.30 -4.28
N THR A 2 17.07 -29.71 -4.50
CA THR A 2 16.21 -29.27 -5.60
C THR A 2 15.73 -27.85 -5.32
N TYR A 3 16.10 -26.91 -6.19
CA TYR A 3 15.62 -25.53 -6.21
C TYR A 3 14.12 -25.54 -6.55
N ALA A 4 13.28 -25.29 -5.54
CA ALA A 4 11.83 -25.19 -5.67
C ALA A 4 11.34 -23.76 -5.38
N LYS A 5 12.08 -22.72 -5.80
CA LYS A 5 11.83 -21.34 -5.31
C LYS A 5 11.68 -20.21 -6.35
N ASP A 6 11.65 -20.50 -7.65
CA ASP A 6 11.67 -19.44 -8.68
C ASP A 6 10.37 -19.27 -9.48
N ARG A 7 9.24 -19.84 -9.01
CA ARG A 7 7.97 -19.82 -9.78
C ARG A 7 6.97 -18.72 -9.40
N ILE A 8 7.17 -17.99 -8.31
CA ILE A 8 6.16 -17.04 -7.75
C ILE A 8 6.10 -15.71 -8.53
N LEU A 9 7.04 -15.42 -9.43
CA LEU A 9 7.30 -14.04 -9.84
C LEU A 9 6.60 -13.59 -11.15
N TYR A 10 6.03 -14.51 -11.94
CA TYR A 10 5.24 -14.18 -13.16
C TYR A 10 3.73 -14.37 -12.95
N GLU A 11 3.36 -14.67 -11.72
CA GLU A 11 2.01 -15.01 -11.35
C GLU A 11 1.59 -13.98 -10.29
N HIS A 12 0.32 -13.56 -10.31
CA HIS A 12 -0.24 -13.00 -9.09
C HIS A 12 -0.59 -14.18 -8.16
N ASP A 13 -0.64 -13.94 -6.87
CA ASP A 13 -1.04 -14.96 -5.89
C ASP A 13 -2.06 -14.24 -5.02
N LEU A 14 -3.26 -14.11 -5.58
CA LEU A 14 -4.37 -13.57 -4.83
C LEU A 14 -4.69 -14.56 -3.72
N GLN A 15 -4.85 -14.08 -2.50
CA GLN A 15 -5.13 -14.93 -1.36
C GLN A 15 -6.22 -14.31 -0.52
N MET A 16 -7.31 -15.04 -0.33
CA MET A 16 -8.32 -14.68 0.65
C MET A 16 -7.79 -14.93 2.06
N ILE A 17 -7.75 -13.88 2.88
CA ILE A 17 -7.20 -13.91 4.24
C ILE A 17 -8.31 -14.12 5.27
N SER A 18 -9.42 -13.40 5.13
CA SER A 18 -10.53 -13.46 6.09
C SER A 18 -11.88 -13.18 5.45
N LEU A 19 -12.94 -13.71 6.05
CA LEU A 19 -14.33 -13.47 5.71
C LEU A 19 -15.12 -13.30 7.01
N ALA A 20 -15.87 -12.20 7.11
CA ALA A 20 -16.70 -11.89 8.27
C ALA A 20 -18.08 -11.39 7.82
N ALA A 21 -19.10 -11.69 8.60
CA ALA A 21 -20.45 -11.16 8.43
C ALA A 21 -20.86 -10.41 9.69
N THR A 22 -21.36 -9.19 9.54
CA THR A 22 -21.86 -8.37 10.65
C THR A 22 -23.29 -7.96 10.36
N PRO A 23 -24.27 -8.29 11.22
CA PRO A 23 -25.64 -7.78 11.05
C PRO A 23 -25.67 -6.25 11.21
N GLU A 24 -26.39 -5.54 10.34
CA GLU A 24 -26.45 -4.06 10.38
C GLU A 24 -27.28 -3.53 11.56
N HIS A 25 -28.24 -4.33 12.04
CA HIS A 25 -29.06 -4.02 13.19
C HIS A 25 -29.25 -5.28 14.04
N GLY A 26 -29.35 -5.14 15.37
CA GLY A 26 -29.65 -6.27 16.26
C GLY A 26 -30.86 -7.02 15.72
N LEU A 27 -30.72 -8.34 15.55
CA LEU A 27 -31.71 -9.20 14.89
C LEU A 27 -33.04 -9.18 15.65
N THR A 28 -33.88 -8.19 15.37
CA THR A 28 -35.19 -8.07 16.00
C THR A 28 -36.20 -8.82 15.16
N THR A 29 -36.30 -10.12 15.46
CA THR A 29 -37.45 -11.00 15.21
C THR A 29 -37.69 -11.51 13.77
N LYS A 30 -38.32 -12.69 13.76
CA LYS A 30 -38.39 -13.75 12.75
C LYS A 30 -39.02 -13.39 11.39
N THR A 31 -39.34 -12.12 11.13
CA THR A 31 -40.16 -11.69 9.98
C THR A 31 -39.67 -10.42 9.27
N GLY A 32 -38.57 -9.80 9.70
CA GLY A 32 -37.97 -8.63 9.05
C GLY A 32 -36.90 -8.98 8.02
N SER A 33 -36.68 -8.09 7.04
CA SER A 33 -35.46 -8.11 6.22
C SER A 33 -34.26 -7.80 7.12
N ASN A 34 -33.32 -8.73 7.24
CA ASN A 34 -32.07 -8.51 7.97
C ASN A 34 -30.95 -8.27 6.94
N ALA A 35 -30.33 -7.10 6.99
CA ALA A 35 -29.15 -6.81 6.19
C ALA A 35 -27.89 -7.24 6.95
N PHE A 36 -26.91 -7.77 6.21
CA PHE A 36 -25.60 -8.14 6.73
C PHE A 36 -24.52 -7.43 5.93
N THR A 37 -23.55 -6.82 6.58
CA THR A 37 -22.32 -6.40 5.92
C THR A 37 -21.38 -7.60 5.83
N LEU A 38 -20.91 -7.94 4.62
CA LEU A 38 -19.90 -8.97 4.39
C LEU A 38 -18.53 -8.31 4.18
N ARG A 39 -17.55 -8.66 5.00
CA ARG A 39 -16.18 -8.15 4.88
C ARG A 39 -15.25 -9.27 4.47
N ALA A 40 -14.43 -9.01 3.46
CA ALA A 40 -13.42 -9.94 2.99
C ALA A 40 -12.07 -9.21 2.93
N THR A 41 -11.05 -9.77 3.59
CA THR A 41 -9.67 -9.29 3.45
C THR A 41 -8.93 -10.23 2.53
N PHE A 42 -8.17 -9.67 1.60
CA PHE A 42 -7.31 -10.45 0.72
C PHE A 42 -5.99 -9.74 0.45
N ALA A 43 -5.03 -10.46 -0.09
CA ALA A 43 -3.75 -9.90 -0.53
C ALA A 43 -3.41 -10.41 -1.91
N ASN A 44 -2.54 -9.68 -2.62
CA ASN A 44 -1.81 -10.22 -3.76
C ASN A 44 -0.37 -10.46 -3.31
N ASN A 45 0.00 -11.71 -3.06
CA ASN A 45 1.36 -12.10 -2.66
C ASN A 45 2.28 -12.37 -3.86
N GLY A 46 1.75 -12.28 -5.08
CA GLY A 46 2.49 -12.57 -6.30
C GLY A 46 3.33 -11.39 -6.79
N GLY A 47 4.11 -11.63 -7.84
CA GLY A 47 5.07 -10.66 -8.37
C GLY A 47 4.47 -9.59 -9.30
N ILE A 48 3.25 -9.79 -9.79
CA ILE A 48 2.59 -8.89 -10.74
C ILE A 48 1.27 -8.34 -10.16
N PRO A 49 0.82 -7.13 -10.56
CA PRO A 49 -0.48 -6.62 -10.15
C PRO A 49 -1.63 -7.50 -10.66
N ALA A 50 -2.64 -7.71 -9.81
CA ALA A 50 -3.95 -8.20 -10.23
C ALA A 50 -4.81 -7.02 -10.67
N THR A 51 -5.61 -7.18 -11.74
CA THR A 51 -6.41 -6.09 -12.32
C THR A 51 -7.90 -6.39 -12.24
N ASN A 52 -8.70 -5.34 -12.00
CA ASN A 52 -10.16 -5.42 -11.86
C ASN A 52 -10.61 -6.52 -10.88
N VAL A 53 -9.98 -6.56 -9.71
CA VAL A 53 -10.22 -7.60 -8.71
C VAL A 53 -11.58 -7.39 -8.04
N ALA A 54 -12.46 -8.38 -8.13
CA ALA A 54 -13.74 -8.43 -7.44
C ALA A 54 -13.78 -9.58 -6.44
N VAL A 55 -14.55 -9.40 -5.37
CA VAL A 55 -14.90 -10.44 -4.41
C VAL A 55 -16.33 -10.86 -4.69
N ASN A 56 -16.53 -12.14 -4.99
CA ASN A 56 -17.86 -12.73 -5.13
C ASN A 56 -18.24 -13.42 -3.80
N PHE A 57 -19.51 -13.36 -3.41
CA PHE A 57 -20.03 -13.97 -2.19
C PHE A 57 -21.12 -14.99 -2.54
N TRP A 58 -21.11 -16.13 -1.85
CA TRP A 58 -22.02 -17.24 -2.12
C TRP A 58 -22.59 -17.86 -0.85
N LEU A 59 -23.81 -18.37 -0.97
CA LEU A 59 -24.45 -19.25 -0.01
C LEU A 59 -24.26 -20.70 -0.45
N GLY A 60 -23.43 -21.44 0.29
CA GLY A 60 -22.96 -22.76 -0.12
C GLY A 60 -21.81 -22.71 -1.14
N ASP A 61 -21.22 -23.88 -1.41
CA ASP A 61 -20.03 -24.01 -2.27
C ASP A 61 -20.39 -23.68 -3.74
N PRO A 62 -19.77 -22.66 -4.37
CA PRO A 62 -20.03 -22.32 -5.77
C PRO A 62 -19.76 -23.49 -6.73
N ALA A 63 -18.76 -24.33 -6.46
CA ALA A 63 -18.44 -25.49 -7.29
C ALA A 63 -19.51 -26.60 -7.20
N ALA A 64 -20.30 -26.62 -6.13
CA ALA A 64 -21.40 -27.55 -5.91
C ALA A 64 -22.78 -26.94 -6.26
N GLY A 65 -22.82 -25.78 -6.92
CA GLY A 65 -24.06 -25.09 -7.28
C GLY A 65 -24.61 -24.17 -6.19
N GLY A 66 -23.72 -23.60 -5.36
CA GLY A 66 -24.05 -22.55 -4.38
C GLY A 66 -24.78 -21.37 -5.01
N THR A 67 -25.55 -20.64 -4.19
CA THR A 67 -26.31 -19.48 -4.65
C THR A 67 -25.48 -18.22 -4.57
N HIS A 68 -25.26 -17.53 -5.69
CA HIS A 68 -24.58 -16.23 -5.71
C HIS A 68 -25.39 -15.19 -4.94
N LEU A 69 -24.75 -14.55 -3.97
CA LEU A 69 -25.35 -13.54 -3.12
C LEU A 69 -25.09 -12.13 -3.66
N GLY A 70 -23.91 -11.91 -4.25
CA GLY A 70 -23.51 -10.64 -4.83
C GLY A 70 -22.00 -10.54 -5.00
N SER A 71 -21.57 -9.42 -5.60
CA SER A 71 -20.16 -9.14 -5.89
C SER A 71 -19.77 -7.75 -5.38
N SER A 72 -18.51 -7.57 -5.04
CA SER A 72 -17.95 -6.24 -4.79
C SER A 72 -17.91 -5.39 -6.05
N ALA A 73 -17.76 -4.07 -5.88
CA ALA A 73 -17.24 -3.26 -6.98
C ALA A 73 -15.81 -3.75 -7.32
N PRO A 74 -15.42 -3.79 -8.61
CA PRO A 74 -14.08 -4.19 -9.00
C PRO A 74 -13.06 -3.15 -8.51
N ILE A 75 -11.98 -3.63 -7.91
CA ILE A 75 -10.80 -2.85 -7.54
C ILE A 75 -9.90 -2.79 -8.78
N PRO A 76 -9.67 -1.61 -9.39
CA PRO A 76 -8.98 -1.53 -10.68
C PRO A 76 -7.61 -2.22 -10.69
N GLN A 77 -6.88 -2.17 -9.57
CA GLN A 77 -5.60 -2.81 -9.45
C GLN A 77 -5.26 -3.16 -7.99
N VAL A 78 -4.72 -4.35 -7.77
CA VAL A 78 -4.17 -4.82 -6.48
C VAL A 78 -2.70 -5.18 -6.70
N LEU A 79 -1.83 -4.32 -6.20
CA LEU A 79 -0.39 -4.41 -6.41
C LEU A 79 0.23 -5.57 -5.61
N PRO A 80 1.41 -6.08 -6.04
CA PRO A 80 2.21 -7.01 -5.26
C PRO A 80 2.39 -6.56 -3.81
N ASP A 81 2.24 -7.50 -2.89
CA ASP A 81 2.37 -7.34 -1.43
C ASP A 81 1.46 -6.27 -0.82
N CYS A 82 0.38 -5.95 -1.53
CA CYS A 82 -0.67 -5.11 -1.02
C CYS A 82 -1.67 -6.00 -0.28
N HIS A 83 -1.86 -5.70 1.01
CA HIS A 83 -2.96 -6.26 1.79
C HIS A 83 -4.13 -5.29 1.65
N ILE A 84 -5.18 -5.71 0.94
CA ILE A 84 -6.39 -4.92 0.76
C ILE A 84 -7.48 -5.50 1.65
N THR A 85 -8.01 -4.69 2.56
CA THR A 85 -9.27 -5.03 3.24
C THR A 85 -10.41 -4.42 2.45
N TYR A 86 -11.25 -5.26 1.84
CA TYR A 86 -12.48 -4.81 1.21
C TYR A 86 -13.67 -5.07 2.13
N SER A 87 -14.55 -4.08 2.25
CA SER A 87 -15.84 -4.25 2.92
C SER A 87 -16.95 -3.99 1.92
N GLY A 88 -17.77 -5.00 1.67
CA GLY A 88 -19.00 -4.87 0.90
C GLY A 88 -20.21 -4.91 1.82
N THR A 89 -21.14 -3.99 1.67
CA THR A 89 -22.46 -4.16 2.29
C THR A 89 -23.32 -4.98 1.36
N LEU A 90 -23.70 -6.19 1.79
CA LEU A 90 -24.68 -6.98 1.09
C LEU A 90 -26.05 -6.79 1.75
N VAL A 91 -26.90 -5.96 1.16
CA VAL A 91 -28.27 -5.85 1.65
C VAL A 91 -29.05 -7.09 1.18
N TRP A 92 -29.12 -8.10 2.04
CA TRP A 92 -29.88 -9.31 1.77
C TRP A 92 -31.39 -9.01 1.81
N GLN A 93 -32.02 -8.84 0.64
CA GLN A 93 -33.46 -8.61 0.52
C GLN A 93 -34.10 -9.72 -0.32
N GLY A 94 -35.01 -10.51 0.26
CA GLY A 94 -35.87 -11.40 -0.53
C GLY A 94 -36.45 -12.61 0.20
N ALA A 95 -37.54 -13.15 -0.35
CA ALA A 95 -38.18 -14.38 0.12
C ALA A 95 -37.29 -15.62 -0.01
N ASP A 96 -36.25 -15.58 -0.85
CA ASP A 96 -35.28 -16.66 -1.01
C ASP A 96 -34.23 -16.66 0.13
N ALA A 97 -33.98 -15.49 0.74
CA ALA A 97 -33.32 -15.39 2.05
C ALA A 97 -34.11 -16.15 3.11
N GLN A 98 -35.42 -15.90 3.16
CA GLN A 98 -36.28 -16.51 4.17
C GLN A 98 -36.45 -18.01 3.94
N ARG A 99 -36.41 -18.51 2.69
CA ARG A 99 -36.43 -19.94 2.39
C ARG A 99 -35.13 -20.64 2.76
N ALA A 100 -33.98 -20.00 2.54
CA ALA A 100 -32.69 -20.53 2.96
C ALA A 100 -32.44 -20.41 4.48
N MET A 101 -33.21 -19.57 5.19
CA MET A 101 -32.99 -19.26 6.61
C MET A 101 -34.11 -19.69 7.58
N SER A 102 -35.09 -20.50 7.13
CA SER A 102 -36.19 -20.95 7.98
C SER A 102 -35.81 -22.17 8.84
N PRO A 103 -36.13 -22.19 10.15
CA PRO A 103 -35.46 -21.40 11.17
C PRO A 103 -34.01 -21.87 11.36
N LEU A 104 -33.02 -21.02 11.07
CA LEU A 104 -31.62 -21.30 11.41
C LEU A 104 -31.43 -21.27 12.93
N THR A 105 -31.62 -22.43 13.57
CA THR A 105 -30.85 -22.81 14.76
C THR A 105 -29.44 -23.25 14.40
N ASP A 106 -29.18 -23.41 13.11
CA ASP A 106 -27.99 -24.06 12.58
C ASP A 106 -27.16 -23.01 11.82
N SER A 107 -25.84 -23.13 11.91
CA SER A 107 -24.91 -22.21 11.27
C SER A 107 -25.03 -22.20 9.75
N VAL A 108 -24.85 -21.03 9.12
CA VAL A 108 -24.80 -20.87 7.65
C VAL A 108 -23.36 -20.95 7.19
N THR A 109 -23.10 -21.68 6.09
CA THR A 109 -21.80 -21.66 5.42
C THR A 109 -21.80 -20.65 4.29
N LEU A 110 -20.95 -19.63 4.41
CA LEU A 110 -20.69 -18.62 3.39
C LEU A 110 -19.37 -18.94 2.69
N PHE A 111 -19.32 -18.66 1.40
CA PHE A 111 -18.11 -18.73 0.59
C PHE A 111 -17.82 -17.35 0.01
N ALA A 112 -16.55 -17.02 -0.09
CA ALA A 112 -16.09 -15.87 -0.86
C ALA A 112 -14.93 -16.29 -1.76
N ASP A 113 -14.91 -15.79 -2.99
CA ASP A 113 -13.87 -16.04 -3.99
C ASP A 113 -13.42 -14.75 -4.66
N LEU A 114 -12.14 -14.71 -5.04
CA LEU A 114 -11.53 -13.62 -5.79
C LEU A 114 -11.61 -13.89 -7.28
N GLU A 115 -12.03 -12.88 -8.02
CA GLU A 115 -12.02 -12.85 -9.48
C GLU A 115 -11.17 -11.66 -9.94
N ALA A 116 -10.30 -11.87 -10.91
CA ALA A 116 -9.48 -10.83 -11.52
C ALA A 116 -9.43 -11.04 -13.03
N ASP A 117 -9.28 -9.97 -13.81
CA ASP A 117 -9.21 -10.09 -15.28
C ASP A 117 -8.02 -10.94 -15.74
N ASN A 118 -6.95 -10.96 -14.94
CA ASN A 118 -5.76 -11.74 -15.19
C ASN A 118 -5.67 -13.01 -14.34
N LEU A 119 -6.78 -13.55 -13.81
CA LEU A 119 -6.82 -14.74 -12.92
C LEU A 119 -6.12 -15.99 -13.49
N ALA A 120 -5.99 -16.11 -14.81
CA ALA A 120 -5.22 -17.19 -15.44
C ALA A 120 -3.71 -17.17 -15.09
N LEU A 121 -3.22 -16.05 -14.57
CA LEU A 121 -1.87 -15.88 -14.05
C LEU A 121 -1.81 -16.12 -12.53
N ASP A 122 -2.84 -16.67 -11.91
CA ASP A 122 -2.79 -16.98 -10.48
C ASP A 122 -1.94 -18.22 -10.22
N HIS A 123 -0.97 -18.13 -9.30
CA HIS A 123 -0.11 -19.25 -8.93
C HIS A 123 -0.90 -20.37 -8.23
N ASN A 124 -1.86 -19.99 -7.41
CA ASN A 124 -2.54 -20.88 -6.50
C ASN A 124 -4.02 -20.54 -6.42
N PRO A 125 -4.82 -20.77 -7.49
CA PRO A 125 -6.24 -20.43 -7.47
C PRO A 125 -7.05 -21.14 -6.36
N ALA A 126 -6.47 -22.14 -5.68
CA ALA A 126 -7.06 -22.77 -4.52
C ALA A 126 -7.04 -21.92 -3.23
N ASN A 127 -6.27 -20.83 -3.13
CA ASN A 127 -6.33 -19.89 -1.99
C ASN A 127 -7.14 -18.62 -2.31
N ASN A 128 -7.68 -18.50 -3.53
CA ASN A 128 -8.60 -17.44 -3.92
C ASN A 128 -9.97 -17.54 -3.27
N HIS A 129 -10.28 -18.67 -2.62
CA HIS A 129 -11.55 -18.88 -1.95
C HIS A 129 -11.36 -19.08 -0.45
N LEU A 130 -12.34 -18.62 0.33
CA LEU A 130 -12.42 -18.85 1.77
C LEU A 130 -13.84 -19.26 2.16
N VAL A 131 -13.91 -20.14 3.15
CA VAL A 131 -15.16 -20.62 3.72
C VAL A 131 -15.31 -20.05 5.13
N GLY A 132 -16.43 -19.37 5.38
CA GLY A 132 -16.79 -18.84 6.69
C GLY A 132 -18.09 -19.47 7.18
N VAL A 133 -18.13 -19.88 8.44
CA VAL A 133 -19.36 -20.35 9.08
C VAL A 133 -19.90 -19.24 9.97
N VAL A 134 -21.08 -18.73 9.63
CA VAL A 134 -21.75 -17.67 10.39
C VAL A 134 -22.87 -18.29 11.19
N ASP A 135 -22.81 -18.16 12.51
CA ASP A 135 -23.97 -18.43 13.36
C ASP A 135 -24.86 -17.18 13.37
N PRO A 136 -26.07 -17.23 12.75
CA PRO A 136 -26.96 -16.08 12.74
C PRO A 136 -27.56 -15.79 14.13
N ALA A 137 -27.55 -16.73 15.08
CA ALA A 137 -28.10 -16.54 16.41
C ALA A 137 -27.12 -15.86 17.37
N MET A 138 -25.81 -16.00 17.12
CA MET A 138 -24.78 -15.24 17.82
C MET A 138 -24.37 -14.07 16.94
N GLY A 139 -24.53 -12.84 17.41
CA GLY A 139 -23.75 -11.69 16.90
C GLY A 139 -22.24 -11.85 17.20
N GLY A 140 -21.71 -13.07 17.13
CA GLY A 140 -20.37 -13.47 17.45
C GLY A 140 -19.49 -13.33 16.22
N THR A 141 -18.44 -12.53 16.37
CA THR A 141 -17.31 -12.56 15.46
C THR A 141 -16.79 -14.00 15.38
N ILE A 142 -16.65 -14.52 14.15
CA ILE A 142 -15.95 -15.78 13.91
C ILE A 142 -14.57 -15.62 14.57
N PRO A 143 -14.19 -16.47 15.55
CA PRO A 143 -12.91 -16.32 16.23
C PRO A 143 -11.82 -16.52 15.18
N MET A 144 -11.17 -15.42 14.82
CA MET A 144 -9.92 -15.47 14.08
C MET A 144 -8.99 -16.42 14.83
N ALA A 145 -8.30 -17.30 14.10
CA ALA A 145 -6.93 -17.58 14.51
C ALA A 145 -6.26 -16.20 14.56
N THR A 146 -6.05 -15.65 15.75
CA THR A 146 -5.31 -14.39 15.91
C THR A 146 -4.04 -14.60 15.11
N PRO A 147 -3.83 -13.87 14.00
CA PRO A 147 -2.63 -14.06 13.22
C PRO A 147 -1.48 -13.89 14.21
N ALA A 148 -0.62 -14.89 14.30
CA ALA A 148 0.57 -14.80 15.14
C ALA A 148 1.19 -13.44 14.82
N PRO A 149 1.45 -12.59 15.83
CA PRO A 149 1.87 -11.21 15.58
C PRO A 149 3.02 -11.27 14.57
N SER A 150 2.81 -10.66 13.41
CA SER A 150 3.84 -10.67 12.37
C SER A 150 5.10 -10.13 13.05
N PRO A 151 6.20 -10.90 13.07
CA PRO A 151 7.38 -10.52 13.85
C PRO A 151 7.75 -9.11 13.46
N THR A 152 7.85 -8.20 14.44
CA THR A 152 8.23 -6.82 14.16
C THR A 152 9.56 -6.87 13.40
N PRO A 153 9.63 -6.38 12.16
CA PRO A 153 10.83 -6.52 11.36
C PRO A 153 11.97 -5.82 12.08
N VAL A 154 13.05 -6.55 12.33
CA VAL A 154 14.27 -5.96 12.88
C VAL A 154 14.91 -5.13 11.78
N TRP A 155 15.03 -3.82 12.02
CA TRP A 155 15.64 -2.90 11.07
C TRP A 155 17.16 -3.00 11.13
N THR A 156 17.74 -3.84 10.28
CA THR A 156 19.19 -3.84 10.01
C THR A 156 19.48 -2.99 8.78
N THR A 157 20.48 -2.10 8.88
CA THR A 157 20.97 -1.33 7.74
C THR A 157 21.56 -2.28 6.69
N GLN A 158 21.00 -2.23 5.49
CA GLN A 158 21.44 -2.98 4.31
C GLN A 158 21.44 -2.02 3.12
N THR A 159 22.58 -1.39 2.85
CA THR A 159 22.69 -0.36 1.81
C THR A 159 23.08 -0.92 0.45
N THR A 160 23.29 -2.24 0.32
CA THR A 160 23.59 -2.88 -0.97
C THR A 160 22.83 -4.20 -1.13
N VAL A 161 22.42 -4.51 -2.35
CA VAL A 161 21.77 -5.77 -2.71
C VAL A 161 22.05 -6.11 -4.18
N ALA A 162 22.43 -7.37 -4.45
CA ALA A 162 22.52 -7.90 -5.79
C ALA A 162 21.17 -8.53 -6.18
N VAL A 163 20.65 -8.17 -7.35
CA VAL A 163 19.33 -8.57 -7.84
C VAL A 163 19.50 -9.20 -9.21
N ALA A 164 19.24 -10.51 -9.32
CA ALA A 164 19.10 -11.20 -10.60
C ALA A 164 17.72 -10.88 -11.22
N PRO A 165 17.52 -11.08 -12.55
CA PRO A 165 16.25 -10.79 -13.20
C PRO A 165 15.05 -11.45 -12.52
N ASP A 166 15.20 -12.64 -11.98
CA ASP A 166 14.17 -13.45 -11.33
C ASP A 166 14.27 -13.41 -9.79
N GLN A 167 14.97 -12.45 -9.21
CA GLN A 167 15.12 -12.36 -7.76
C GLN A 167 14.59 -11.03 -7.25
N ALA A 168 13.92 -11.06 -6.10
CA ALA A 168 13.60 -9.85 -5.36
C ALA A 168 14.79 -9.44 -4.48
N GLY A 169 14.91 -8.14 -4.23
CA GLY A 169 15.90 -7.56 -3.32
C GLY A 169 15.28 -6.54 -2.39
N GLU A 170 15.97 -6.26 -1.28
CA GLU A 170 15.60 -5.19 -0.38
C GLU A 170 16.83 -4.39 0.05
N LEU A 171 16.70 -3.06 0.05
CA LEU A 171 17.65 -2.14 0.67
C LEU A 171 16.98 -1.50 1.89
N ARG A 172 17.75 -1.30 2.95
CA ARG A 172 17.31 -0.64 4.18
C ARG A 172 18.36 0.36 4.64
N TYR A 173 17.95 1.57 4.97
CA TYR A 173 18.82 2.60 5.52
C TYR A 173 18.15 3.26 6.71
N THR A 174 18.91 3.49 7.77
CA THR A 174 18.51 4.35 8.88
C THR A 174 19.42 5.56 8.90
N GLY A 175 18.83 6.73 8.69
CA GLY A 175 19.54 8.01 8.67
C GLY A 175 19.98 8.48 10.05
N SER A 176 20.89 9.45 10.06
CA SER A 176 21.41 10.06 11.29
C SER A 176 20.32 10.72 12.15
N ASN A 177 19.25 11.16 11.50
CA ASN A 177 18.05 11.77 12.09
C ASN A 177 16.96 10.76 12.49
N GLY A 178 17.24 9.45 12.42
CA GLY A 178 16.27 8.40 12.72
C GLY A 178 15.27 8.08 11.60
N ARG A 179 15.31 8.79 10.46
CA ARG A 179 14.55 8.40 9.26
C ARG A 179 14.88 6.96 8.90
N ARG A 180 13.88 6.19 8.46
CA ARG A 180 14.12 4.89 7.82
C ARG A 180 13.65 4.91 6.37
N ILE A 181 14.48 4.37 5.49
CA ILE A 181 14.14 4.12 4.09
C ILE A 181 14.23 2.62 3.87
N ALA A 182 13.18 2.05 3.28
CA ALA A 182 13.21 0.71 2.71
C ALA A 182 12.92 0.80 1.22
N VAL A 183 13.74 0.14 0.40
CA VAL A 183 13.52 0.00 -1.04
C VAL A 183 13.34 -1.46 -1.33
N ARG A 184 12.13 -1.82 -1.74
CA ARG A 184 11.82 -3.16 -2.21
C ARG A 184 11.93 -3.20 -3.73
N ILE A 185 12.76 -4.11 -4.21
CA ILE A 185 13.03 -4.36 -5.63
C ILE A 185 12.36 -5.69 -5.97
N PRO A 186 11.16 -5.70 -6.59
CA PRO A 186 10.50 -6.93 -7.01
C PRO A 186 11.36 -7.76 -7.98
N GLY A 187 11.01 -9.03 -8.14
CA GLY A 187 11.53 -9.83 -9.25
C GLY A 187 11.09 -9.21 -10.59
N TYR A 188 11.89 -9.45 -11.63
CA TYR A 188 11.72 -8.95 -13.00
C TYR A 188 11.74 -7.43 -13.13
N THR A 189 12.18 -6.74 -12.09
CA THR A 189 12.46 -5.30 -12.14
C THR A 189 13.69 -4.99 -12.99
N VAL A 190 14.59 -5.97 -13.18
CA VAL A 190 15.80 -5.87 -14.01
C VAL A 190 15.86 -6.98 -15.05
N ASP A 191 16.50 -6.73 -16.18
CA ASP A 191 16.71 -7.70 -17.28
C ASP A 191 18.05 -8.46 -17.18
N GLN A 192 18.97 -7.96 -16.35
CA GLN A 192 20.27 -8.56 -16.07
C GLN A 192 20.62 -8.40 -14.59
N ALA A 193 21.48 -9.28 -14.07
CA ALA A 193 21.95 -9.21 -12.70
C ALA A 193 22.55 -7.82 -12.41
N THR A 194 21.95 -7.09 -11.47
CA THR A 194 22.28 -5.69 -11.18
C THR A 194 22.47 -5.53 -9.68
N THR A 195 23.56 -4.89 -9.26
CA THR A 195 23.79 -4.55 -7.86
C THR A 195 23.30 -3.13 -7.60
N PHE A 196 22.38 -2.99 -6.66
CA PHE A 196 21.86 -1.71 -6.22
C PHE A 196 22.53 -1.27 -4.92
N ALA A 197 22.81 0.02 -4.81
CA ALA A 197 23.33 0.64 -3.60
C ALA A 197 22.47 1.86 -3.21
N LEU A 198 21.92 1.86 -2.00
CA LEU A 198 21.24 3.01 -1.41
C LEU A 198 22.27 3.89 -0.72
N GLN A 199 22.44 5.12 -1.21
CA GLN A 199 23.47 6.04 -0.73
C GLN A 199 22.82 7.33 -0.21
N PRO A 200 23.06 7.72 1.05
CA PRO A 200 22.67 9.05 1.50
C PRO A 200 23.51 10.10 0.78
N LEU A 201 22.87 11.20 0.40
CA LEU A 201 23.53 12.33 -0.22
C LEU A 201 23.67 13.45 0.81
N ALA A 202 24.86 14.05 0.87
CA ALA A 202 25.12 15.15 1.78
C ALA A 202 24.26 16.38 1.43
N GLY A 203 23.75 17.02 2.48
CA GLY A 203 22.96 18.25 2.39
C GLY A 203 21.49 18.01 1.99
N ALA A 204 20.62 18.89 2.48
CA ALA A 204 19.24 18.96 2.05
C ALA A 204 19.14 19.33 0.57
N ALA A 205 18.05 18.93 -0.09
CA ALA A 205 17.73 19.49 -1.39
C ALA A 205 17.57 21.02 -1.29
N PRO A 206 17.90 21.79 -2.33
CA PRO A 206 17.60 23.22 -2.32
C PRO A 206 16.08 23.41 -2.21
N ALA A 207 15.65 24.33 -1.33
CA ALA A 207 14.26 24.75 -1.30
C ALA A 207 13.86 25.38 -2.64
N THR A 208 12.63 25.15 -3.08
CA THR A 208 12.05 25.83 -4.23
C THR A 208 11.01 26.83 -3.75
N THR A 209 10.45 27.64 -4.65
CA THR A 209 9.49 28.70 -4.29
C THR A 209 8.30 28.18 -3.47
N ASN A 210 7.89 26.93 -3.69
CA ASN A 210 6.69 26.35 -3.06
C ASN A 210 6.96 24.99 -2.38
N LEU A 211 8.22 24.55 -2.27
CA LEU A 211 8.56 23.26 -1.68
C LEU A 211 9.70 23.43 -0.68
N PHE A 212 9.48 22.96 0.55
CA PHE A 212 10.50 22.92 1.58
C PHE A 212 11.03 21.48 1.75
N PRO A 213 12.36 21.27 1.69
CA PRO A 213 12.97 19.96 1.86
C PRO A 213 12.91 19.54 3.34
N VAL A 214 12.41 18.36 3.62
CA VAL A 214 12.20 17.89 5.01
C VAL A 214 13.40 17.09 5.51
N ASP A 215 14.36 16.77 4.63
CA ASP A 215 15.38 15.78 4.96
C ASP A 215 16.67 15.80 4.10
N GLU A 216 17.64 14.99 4.52
CA GLU A 216 18.74 14.43 3.73
C GLU A 216 18.23 13.81 2.43
N ARG A 217 18.92 14.10 1.34
CA ARG A 217 18.67 13.42 0.07
C ARG A 217 19.23 12.01 0.11
N PHE A 218 18.74 11.17 -0.80
CA PHE A 218 19.36 9.87 -1.05
C PHE A 218 19.32 9.55 -2.53
N THR A 219 20.18 8.66 -2.98
CA THR A 219 20.18 8.13 -4.32
C THR A 219 20.25 6.62 -4.27
N ILE A 220 19.78 5.98 -5.33
CA ILE A 220 19.95 4.54 -5.54
C ILE A 220 20.81 4.41 -6.79
N VAL A 221 21.97 3.76 -6.64
CA VAL A 221 22.92 3.54 -7.73
C VAL A 221 22.78 2.11 -8.21
N ALA A 222 22.54 1.90 -9.50
CA ALA A 222 22.63 0.59 -10.14
C ALA A 222 24.04 0.38 -10.71
N THR A 223 24.58 -0.82 -10.53
CA THR A 223 25.84 -1.24 -11.11
C THR A 223 25.73 -2.62 -11.77
N ARG A 224 26.41 -2.81 -12.90
CA ARG A 224 26.64 -4.11 -13.56
C ARG A 224 28.13 -4.28 -13.75
N ASP A 225 28.67 -5.43 -13.34
CA ASP A 225 30.11 -5.72 -13.41
C ASP A 225 30.98 -4.61 -12.78
N GLY A 226 30.49 -4.00 -11.71
CA GLY A 226 31.15 -2.89 -10.99
C GLY A 226 31.06 -1.52 -11.67
N GLN A 227 30.42 -1.40 -12.83
CA GLN A 227 30.22 -0.13 -13.53
C GLN A 227 28.83 0.44 -13.23
N ALA A 228 28.77 1.74 -12.91
CA ALA A 228 27.50 2.43 -12.70
C ALA A 228 26.71 2.56 -14.01
N ILE A 229 25.39 2.39 -13.92
CA ILE A 229 24.48 2.54 -15.05
C ILE A 229 23.70 3.85 -14.85
N PRO A 230 24.07 4.93 -15.55
CA PRO A 230 23.31 6.17 -15.50
C PRO A 230 21.92 5.96 -16.09
N ASP A 231 20.95 6.77 -15.65
CA ASP A 231 19.58 6.79 -16.18
C ASP A 231 18.90 5.41 -16.21
N PHE A 232 19.16 4.59 -15.19
CA PHE A 232 18.58 3.24 -15.11
C PHE A 232 17.05 3.29 -15.00
N HIS A 233 16.38 2.65 -15.96
CA HIS A 233 14.94 2.41 -15.96
C HIS A 233 14.62 1.00 -15.52
N PHE A 234 13.66 0.87 -14.63
CA PHE A 234 13.17 -0.43 -14.21
C PHE A 234 12.19 -1.00 -15.23
N GLN A 235 12.24 -2.32 -15.44
CA GLN A 235 11.21 -3.03 -16.22
C GLN A 235 9.86 -3.00 -15.48
N HIS A 236 9.91 -3.07 -14.15
CA HIS A 236 8.77 -2.91 -13.25
C HIS A 236 9.14 -1.96 -12.11
N PRO A 237 8.28 -0.97 -11.76
CA PRO A 237 8.59 -0.02 -10.72
C PRO A 237 8.93 -0.68 -9.37
N ILE A 238 9.88 -0.10 -8.66
CA ILE A 238 10.22 -0.50 -7.28
C ILE A 238 9.29 0.19 -6.28
N VAL A 239 9.18 -0.36 -5.07
CA VAL A 239 8.46 0.27 -3.97
C VAL A 239 9.46 0.92 -3.02
N VAL A 240 9.32 2.23 -2.79
CA VAL A 240 10.09 2.97 -1.80
C VAL A 240 9.18 3.33 -0.64
N THR A 241 9.57 2.89 0.55
CA THR A 241 8.92 3.24 1.82
C THR A 241 9.82 4.18 2.59
N VAL A 242 9.30 5.36 2.92
CA VAL A 242 9.97 6.37 3.74
C VAL A 242 9.21 6.53 5.05
N ASN A 243 9.87 6.23 6.16
CA ASN A 243 9.39 6.55 7.50
C ASN A 243 10.09 7.82 7.97
N TYR A 244 9.36 8.93 7.99
CA TYR A 244 9.85 10.21 8.51
C TYR A 244 9.60 10.32 10.02
N THR A 245 10.18 11.34 10.65
CA THR A 245 10.02 11.58 12.09
C THR A 245 9.37 12.94 12.33
N GLU A 246 8.61 13.07 13.41
CA GLU A 246 8.04 14.36 13.83
C GLU A 246 9.11 15.45 14.01
N THR A 247 10.32 15.08 14.46
CA THR A 247 11.44 16.01 14.60
C THR A 247 11.83 16.65 13.26
N MET A 248 11.76 15.90 12.16
CA MET A 248 12.02 16.44 10.83
C MET A 248 10.93 17.43 10.40
N LEU A 249 9.66 17.11 10.71
CA LEU A 249 8.53 18.00 10.42
C LEU A 249 8.65 19.31 11.22
N LEU A 250 8.98 19.20 12.51
CA LEU A 250 9.18 20.34 13.39
C LEU A 250 10.36 21.22 12.93
N LYS A 251 11.44 20.60 12.44
CA LYS A 251 12.57 21.34 11.85
C LYS A 251 12.12 22.12 10.61
N ALA A 252 11.32 21.52 9.74
CA ALA A 252 10.76 22.22 8.59
C ALA A 252 9.84 23.39 8.97
N MET A 253 9.11 23.29 10.08
CA MET A 253 8.31 24.40 10.62
C MET A 253 9.16 25.50 11.27
N THR A 254 10.30 25.15 11.85
CA THR A 254 11.15 26.11 12.58
C THR A 254 12.11 26.85 11.64
N GLU A 255 12.64 26.14 10.64
CA GLU A 255 13.58 26.67 9.65
C GLU A 255 12.87 27.20 8.40
N GLY A 256 11.70 26.64 8.07
CA GLY A 256 10.84 27.13 6.99
C GLY A 256 9.83 28.12 7.53
N THR A 257 9.51 29.15 6.75
CA THR A 257 8.45 30.14 7.03
C THR A 257 7.04 29.54 6.91
N ILE A 258 6.84 28.33 7.41
CA ILE A 258 5.61 27.57 7.26
C ILE A 258 4.80 27.74 8.54
N GLU A 259 3.75 28.57 8.48
CA GLU A 259 2.86 28.83 9.62
C GLU A 259 1.97 27.61 9.96
N ALA A 260 1.68 26.78 8.97
CA ALA A 260 0.87 25.57 9.12
C ALA A 260 1.45 24.43 8.26
N PHE A 261 1.76 23.32 8.93
CA PHE A 261 2.26 22.10 8.30
C PHE A 261 1.08 21.25 7.82
N ASP A 262 1.06 20.92 6.53
CA ASP A 262 0.11 19.98 5.96
C ASP A 262 0.83 18.65 5.66
N GLU A 263 0.66 17.68 6.55
CA GLU A 263 1.26 16.35 6.44
C GLU A 263 0.74 15.57 5.22
N ASP A 264 -0.49 15.86 4.80
CA ASP A 264 -1.09 15.28 3.59
C ASP A 264 -0.37 15.75 2.33
N GLY A 265 0.31 16.89 2.42
CA GLY A 265 1.14 17.46 1.36
C GLY A 265 2.53 16.81 1.20
N ILE A 266 3.04 16.09 2.19
CA ILE A 266 4.40 15.49 2.14
C ILE A 266 4.53 14.60 0.89
N ALA A 267 5.53 14.75 0.05
CA ALA A 267 5.73 13.81 -1.05
C ALA A 267 7.21 13.54 -1.32
N LEU A 268 7.49 12.39 -1.93
CA LEU A 268 8.81 12.06 -2.45
C LEU A 268 8.94 12.65 -3.86
N PHE A 269 10.00 13.43 -4.06
CA PHE A 269 10.34 14.00 -5.37
C PHE A 269 11.63 13.36 -5.88
N ALA A 270 11.72 13.23 -7.19
CA ALA A 270 12.91 12.87 -7.93
C ALA A 270 13.55 14.12 -8.55
N TYR A 271 14.88 14.16 -8.62
CA TYR A 271 15.61 15.22 -9.29
C TYR A 271 15.72 14.92 -10.79
N ASP A 272 15.18 15.80 -11.62
CA ASP A 272 15.32 15.75 -13.07
C ASP A 272 16.58 16.51 -13.48
N THR A 273 17.59 15.79 -13.95
CA THR A 273 18.87 16.34 -14.38
C THR A 273 18.78 17.15 -15.67
N GLN A 274 17.74 16.95 -16.48
CA GLN A 274 17.55 17.69 -17.74
C GLN A 274 17.00 19.09 -17.48
N THR A 275 16.03 19.19 -16.57
CA THR A 275 15.42 20.48 -16.19
C THR A 275 16.10 21.13 -14.99
N ALA A 276 16.94 20.40 -14.26
CA ALA A 276 17.51 20.77 -12.97
C ALA A 276 16.45 21.08 -11.90
N LEU A 277 15.29 20.42 -11.98
CA LEU A 277 14.15 20.63 -11.07
C LEU A 277 13.79 19.36 -10.30
N TRP A 278 13.27 19.55 -9.09
CA TRP A 278 12.63 18.49 -8.32
C TRP A 278 11.20 18.30 -8.81
N GLN A 279 10.83 17.07 -9.16
CA GLN A 279 9.52 16.74 -9.70
C GLN A 279 8.96 15.47 -9.04
N GLN A 280 7.64 15.33 -8.98
CA GLN A 280 7.02 14.08 -8.54
C GLN A 280 7.06 12.99 -9.62
N ARG A 281 7.48 13.28 -10.86
CA ARG A 281 7.67 12.25 -11.88
C ARG A 281 9.13 11.75 -11.82
N PRO A 282 9.38 10.43 -11.88
CA PRO A 282 8.47 9.32 -12.14
C PRO A 282 7.97 8.59 -10.87
N VAL A 283 7.71 9.33 -9.79
CA VAL A 283 7.21 8.81 -8.51
C VAL A 283 5.67 8.74 -8.53
N THR A 284 5.09 7.64 -8.04
CA THR A 284 3.63 7.50 -7.89
C THR A 284 3.30 7.15 -6.46
N LEU A 285 2.43 7.93 -5.81
CA LEU A 285 1.98 7.66 -4.45
C LEU A 285 1.17 6.37 -4.39
N LEU A 286 1.55 5.45 -3.50
CA LEU A 286 0.76 4.26 -3.20
C LEU A 286 -0.08 4.46 -1.95
N GLU A 287 0.57 4.89 -0.87
CA GLU A 287 -0.04 4.98 0.44
C GLU A 287 0.65 6.07 1.25
N ARG A 288 -0.16 6.78 2.04
CA ARG A 288 0.28 7.67 3.09
C ARG A 288 -0.39 7.21 4.38
N ASP A 289 0.43 6.92 5.38
CA ASP A 289 -0.04 6.56 6.73
C ASP A 289 0.54 7.59 7.69
N VAL A 290 -0.29 8.61 7.99
CA VAL A 290 0.05 9.73 8.89
C VAL A 290 0.28 9.23 10.32
N GLU A 291 -0.52 8.26 10.80
CA GLU A 291 -0.35 7.72 12.15
C GLU A 291 1.00 7.02 12.34
N LYS A 292 1.56 6.45 11.27
CA LYS A 292 2.87 5.79 11.27
C LYS A 292 4.01 6.65 10.71
N ASN A 293 3.76 7.92 10.38
CA ASN A 293 4.70 8.80 9.70
C ASN A 293 5.34 8.12 8.47
N GLN A 294 4.52 7.47 7.64
CA GLN A 294 4.98 6.62 6.55
C GLN A 294 4.44 7.08 5.20
N LEU A 295 5.33 7.09 4.20
CA LEU A 295 5.02 7.31 2.80
C LEU A 295 5.49 6.11 1.99
N ARG A 296 4.61 5.53 1.17
CA ARG A 296 4.95 4.45 0.23
C ARG A 296 4.69 4.91 -1.19
N VAL A 297 5.66 4.73 -2.07
CA VAL A 297 5.59 5.18 -3.46
C VAL A 297 6.17 4.14 -4.43
N LEU A 298 5.70 4.16 -5.68
CA LEU A 298 6.35 3.49 -6.80
C LEU A 298 7.36 4.42 -7.45
N VAL A 299 8.48 3.84 -7.90
CA VAL A 299 9.53 4.54 -8.63
C VAL A 299 9.93 3.72 -9.85
N ALA A 300 9.80 4.30 -11.05
CA ALA A 300 10.12 3.61 -12.31
C ALA A 300 11.54 3.88 -12.85
N GLN A 301 12.27 4.83 -12.29
CA GLN A 301 13.61 5.22 -12.74
C GLN A 301 14.46 5.67 -11.55
N LEU A 302 15.77 5.43 -11.61
CA LEU A 302 16.73 5.94 -10.63
C LEU A 302 16.93 7.46 -10.77
N SER A 303 17.07 8.14 -9.64
CA SER A 303 17.29 9.57 -9.52
C SER A 303 17.85 9.90 -8.13
N ASP A 304 18.16 11.16 -7.87
CA ASP A 304 18.26 11.66 -6.51
C ASP A 304 16.85 11.90 -5.98
N PHE A 305 16.59 11.44 -4.76
CA PHE A 305 15.30 11.53 -4.12
C PHE A 305 15.37 12.41 -2.87
N SER A 306 14.30 13.15 -2.62
CA SER A 306 14.12 13.96 -1.43
C SER A 306 12.66 14.05 -1.05
N LEU A 307 12.41 14.11 0.26
CA LEU A 307 11.08 14.40 0.79
C LEU A 307 10.87 15.91 0.80
N PHE A 308 9.72 16.36 0.31
CA PHE A 308 9.33 17.77 0.36
C PHE A 308 7.95 17.93 0.97
N VAL A 309 7.73 19.09 1.57
CA VAL A 309 6.41 19.57 1.98
C VAL A 309 6.06 20.80 1.17
N PRO A 310 4.83 20.91 0.64
CA PRO A 310 4.34 22.11 0.01
C PRO A 310 4.30 23.25 1.02
N VAL A 311 4.90 24.38 0.66
CA VAL A 311 4.78 25.61 1.43
C VAL A 311 3.47 26.26 1.01
N SER A 312 2.43 26.05 1.82
CA SER A 312 1.22 26.85 1.75
C SER A 312 1.60 28.28 2.09
N ARG A 313 1.78 29.15 1.08
CA ARG A 313 1.80 30.59 1.39
C ARG A 313 0.49 30.90 2.11
N PRO A 314 0.52 31.61 3.25
CA PRO A 314 -0.73 32.08 3.81
C PRO A 314 -1.43 32.90 2.71
N PRO A 315 -2.76 32.80 2.59
CA PRO A 315 -3.51 33.48 1.54
C PRO A 315 -3.29 35.01 1.49
N ASN A 316 -2.64 35.59 2.50
CA ASN A 316 -2.33 37.01 2.63
C ASN A 316 -0.84 37.38 2.46
N ALA A 317 0.05 36.48 2.03
CA ALA A 317 1.49 36.78 1.85
C ALA A 317 1.80 37.81 0.73
N GLY A 318 0.78 38.37 0.06
CA GLY A 318 0.89 39.52 -0.83
C GLY A 318 0.74 40.87 -0.13
N GLU A 319 0.27 40.90 1.12
CA GLU A 319 0.28 42.10 1.95
C GLU A 319 1.55 42.10 2.79
N SER A 320 2.63 42.65 2.24
CA SER A 320 3.77 43.07 3.03
C SER A 320 3.28 44.06 4.10
N MET A 321 3.08 43.61 5.35
CA MET A 321 2.91 44.54 6.47
C MET A 321 4.22 45.29 6.68
N ILE A 322 4.34 46.46 6.05
CA ILE A 322 5.39 47.42 6.34
C ILE A 322 5.07 48.03 7.71
N TYR A 323 5.76 47.57 8.75
CA TYR A 323 5.76 48.25 10.04
C TYR A 323 6.55 49.55 9.89
N LEU A 324 5.86 50.66 9.63
CA LEU A 324 6.45 51.99 9.77
C LEU A 324 6.68 52.27 11.27
N PRO A 325 7.88 52.70 11.70
CA PRO A 325 8.10 53.08 13.09
C PRO A 325 7.19 54.25 13.46
N VAL A 326 6.37 54.07 14.49
CA VAL A 326 5.57 55.16 15.07
C VAL A 326 6.54 56.09 15.80
N VAL A 327 6.87 57.22 15.18
CA VAL A 327 7.53 58.33 15.86
C VAL A 327 6.45 59.09 16.62
N MET A 328 6.41 58.96 17.94
CA MET A 328 5.58 59.83 18.79
C MET A 328 6.32 61.17 18.97
N HIS A 329 5.65 62.27 18.61
CA HIS A 329 6.06 63.64 18.92
C HIS A 329 5.34 64.14 20.16
#